data_AF-G2YSI1-F1
#
_entry.id   AF-G2YSI1-F1
#
_cell.length_a   1.000
_cell.length_b   1.000
_cell.length_c   1.000
_cell.angle_alpha   90.00
_cell.angle_beta   90.00
_cell.angle_gamma   90.00
#
_symmetry.space_group_name_H-M   'P 1'
#
loop_
_entity.id
_entity.type
_entity.pdbx_description
1 polymer ?
#
loop_
_entity_poly.entity_id
_entity_poly.type
_entity_poly.pdbx_seq_one_letter_code
_entity_poly.pdbx_strand_id
1 'polypeptide(L)'
;MIPIPDACYNLTLKTNLMNLFLTQLNPVHQFIPPSYKLCPELYPFDEPALDILYGSIFAAGALFSTVQEEKNAGKDFEECMDMNSVKACREQPSLHVVQALSIIAWRELSQEHNICASIYISMAGGLAMSLGLHAIGLGALSKSDTSKILLEQEQENRLRTFWSFFFIDRCHYAWYQLRNSMASCASTNSTLSIGRRSLT
;
A
#
# COMPACT_ATOMS: atom_id res chain seq x y z
N MET A 1 -14.36 -22.84 0.34
CA MET A 1 -13.25 -22.61 1.27
C MET A 1 -11.99 -22.66 0.42
N ILE A 2 -11.39 -21.52 0.11
CA ILE A 2 -10.14 -21.48 -0.66
C ILE A 2 -9.04 -22.01 0.27
N PRO A 3 -8.17 -22.91 -0.20
CA PRO A 3 -7.07 -23.41 0.62
C PRO A 3 -6.18 -22.24 1.05
N ILE A 4 -5.90 -22.17 2.36
CA ILE A 4 -4.90 -21.25 2.89
C ILE A 4 -3.58 -21.61 2.19
N PRO A 5 -2.90 -20.66 1.52
CA PRO A 5 -1.65 -20.95 0.81
C PRO A 5 -0.63 -21.63 1.72
N ASP A 6 0.12 -22.60 1.21
CA ASP A 6 1.18 -23.28 1.97
C ASP A 6 2.21 -22.28 2.54
N ALA A 7 2.40 -21.15 1.84
CA ALA A 7 3.20 -20.01 2.26
C ALA A 7 2.81 -19.45 3.65
N CYS A 8 1.53 -19.53 4.05
CA CYS A 8 1.04 -19.03 5.33
C CYS A 8 1.62 -19.79 6.54
N TYR A 9 1.98 -21.07 6.35
CA TYR A 9 2.52 -21.93 7.41
C TYR A 9 4.04 -21.87 7.52
N ASN A 10 4.74 -21.33 6.51
CA ASN A 10 6.19 -21.24 6.50
C ASN A 10 6.67 -19.98 7.25
N LEU A 11 7.03 -20.13 8.52
CA LEU A 11 7.52 -19.03 9.36
C LEU A 11 8.80 -18.40 8.81
N THR A 12 9.74 -19.20 8.29
CA THR A 12 10.99 -18.70 7.73
C THR A 12 10.72 -17.78 6.54
N LEU A 13 9.84 -18.21 5.63
CA LEU A 13 9.42 -17.43 4.48
C LEU A 13 8.76 -16.11 4.91
N LYS A 14 7.78 -16.15 5.82
CA LYS A 14 7.11 -14.94 6.33
C LYS A 14 8.11 -13.96 6.97
N THR A 15 9.05 -14.49 7.74
CA THR A 15 10.09 -13.68 8.40
C THR A 15 11.02 -13.03 7.38
N ASN A 16 11.45 -13.75 6.35
CA ASN A 16 12.28 -13.21 5.28
C ASN A 16 11.56 -12.09 4.52
N LEU A 17 10.33 -12.32 4.08
CA LEU A 17 9.53 -11.34 3.35
C LEU A 17 9.29 -10.07 4.18
N MET A 18 8.97 -10.24 5.46
CA MET A 18 8.83 -9.13 6.40
C MET A 18 10.13 -8.33 6.54
N ASN A 19 11.28 -9.00 6.67
CA ASN A 19 12.58 -8.33 6.76
C ASN A 19 12.92 -7.57 5.48
N LEU A 20 12.60 -8.12 4.30
CA LEU A 20 12.77 -7.42 3.02
C LEU A 20 11.92 -6.15 2.97
N PHE A 21 10.65 -6.22 3.37
CA PHE A 21 9.80 -5.04 3.48
C PHE A 21 10.38 -3.99 4.45
N LEU A 22 10.78 -4.41 5.65
CA LEU A 22 11.30 -3.51 6.69
C LEU A 22 12.63 -2.85 6.33
N THR A 23 13.45 -3.51 5.51
CA THR A 23 14.78 -3.02 5.13
C THR A 23 14.79 -2.24 3.82
N GLN A 24 13.92 -2.60 2.87
CA GLN A 24 13.94 -2.00 1.53
C GLN A 24 12.84 -0.97 1.32
N LEU A 25 11.67 -1.16 1.93
CA LEU A 25 10.48 -0.35 1.61
C LEU A 25 10.09 0.61 2.73
N ASN A 26 9.93 0.09 3.95
CA ASN A 26 9.46 0.89 5.08
C ASN A 26 10.38 2.08 5.46
N PRO A 27 11.72 2.03 5.31
CA PRO A 27 12.57 3.17 5.63
C PRO A 27 12.30 4.41 4.75
N VAL A 28 11.84 4.18 3.51
CA VAL A 28 11.58 5.24 2.52
C VAL A 28 10.16 5.79 2.67
N HIS A 29 9.16 4.89 2.71
CA HIS A 29 7.75 5.28 2.66
C HIS A 29 7.09 5.38 4.03
N GLN A 30 7.71 4.82 5.06
CA GLN A 30 7.28 4.88 6.46
C GLN A 30 5.83 4.43 6.68
N PHE A 31 5.37 3.42 5.92
CA PHE A 31 4.01 2.89 5.98
C PHE A 31 3.60 2.45 7.39
N ILE A 32 4.53 1.84 8.13
CA ILE A 32 4.33 1.46 9.52
C ILE A 32 5.34 2.15 10.44
N PRO A 33 4.96 2.48 11.68
CA PRO A 33 5.87 3.09 12.65
C PRO A 33 7.06 2.18 12.95
N PRO A 34 8.30 2.72 13.09
CA PRO A 34 9.47 1.92 13.47
C PRO A 34 9.33 1.21 14.83
N SER A 35 8.50 1.75 15.72
CA SER A 35 8.18 1.16 17.02
C SER A 35 7.20 -0.01 16.94
N TYR A 36 6.58 -0.25 15.77
CA TYR A 36 5.59 -1.30 15.59
C TYR A 36 6.28 -2.66 15.52
N LYS A 37 5.99 -3.53 16.50
CA LYS A 37 6.56 -4.87 16.57
C LYS A 37 5.71 -5.84 15.74
N LEU A 38 6.28 -6.31 14.64
CA LEU A 38 5.67 -7.33 13.80
C LEU A 38 6.01 -8.74 14.32
N CYS A 39 5.00 -9.61 14.36
CA CYS A 39 5.10 -11.00 14.81
C CYS A 39 4.57 -11.93 13.70
N PRO A 40 5.39 -12.31 12.70
CA PRO A 40 4.95 -13.09 11.54
C PRO A 40 4.42 -14.49 11.90
N GLU A 41 4.78 -15.03 13.07
CA GLU A 41 4.29 -16.28 13.62
C GLU A 41 2.80 -16.26 13.97
N LEU A 42 2.22 -15.09 14.22
CA LEU A 42 0.81 -14.94 14.57
C LEU A 42 -0.11 -14.90 13.35
N TYR A 43 0.45 -14.75 12.15
CA TYR A 43 -0.31 -14.77 10.90
C TYR A 43 -0.67 -16.23 10.50
N PRO A 44 -1.90 -16.51 10.03
CA PRO A 44 -3.01 -15.58 9.76
C PRO A 44 -3.76 -15.13 11.01
N PHE A 45 -4.40 -13.96 10.94
CA PHE A 45 -5.15 -13.39 12.07
C PHE A 45 -6.67 -13.54 11.88
N ASP A 46 -7.40 -13.72 12.98
CA ASP A 46 -8.87 -13.63 12.97
C ASP A 46 -9.35 -12.18 12.75
N GLU A 47 -8.50 -11.20 13.10
CA GLU A 47 -8.76 -9.77 12.93
C GLU A 47 -8.51 -9.35 11.48
N PRO A 48 -9.54 -8.96 10.70
CA PRO A 48 -9.39 -8.69 9.27
C PRO A 48 -8.37 -7.59 8.97
N ALA A 49 -8.30 -6.54 9.80
CA ALA A 49 -7.38 -5.43 9.58
C ALA A 49 -5.90 -5.83 9.74
N LEU A 50 -5.58 -6.70 10.71
CA LEU A 50 -4.24 -7.22 10.89
C LEU A 50 -3.88 -8.24 9.82
N ASP A 51 -4.83 -9.09 9.44
CA ASP A 51 -4.64 -10.11 8.41
C ASP A 51 -4.22 -9.47 7.08
N ILE A 52 -4.97 -8.46 6.61
CA ILE A 52 -4.62 -7.76 5.36
C ILE A 52 -3.33 -6.94 5.49
N LEU A 53 -3.01 -6.41 6.67
CA LEU A 53 -1.79 -5.66 6.88
C LEU A 53 -0.56 -6.56 6.73
N TYR A 54 -0.54 -7.69 7.42
CA TYR A 54 0.56 -8.64 7.31
C TYR A 54 0.64 -9.24 5.90
N GLY A 55 -0.49 -9.60 5.30
CA GLY A 55 -0.54 -10.04 3.90
C GLY A 55 0.08 -9.01 2.95
N SER A 56 -0.27 -7.73 3.08
CA SER A 56 0.30 -6.65 2.26
C SER A 56 1.81 -6.48 2.47
N ILE A 57 2.30 -6.60 3.71
CA ILE A 57 3.72 -6.54 4.06
C ILE A 57 4.49 -7.67 3.37
N PHE A 58 3.98 -8.91 3.45
CA PHE A 58 4.61 -10.06 2.81
C PHE A 58 4.59 -9.93 1.28
N ALA A 59 3.45 -9.54 0.72
CA ALA A 59 3.29 -9.34 -0.73
C ALA A 59 4.24 -8.27 -1.29
N ALA A 60 4.40 -7.15 -0.58
CA ALA A 60 5.32 -6.09 -0.97
C ALA A 60 6.79 -6.48 -0.76
N GLY A 61 7.12 -7.16 0.36
CA GLY A 61 8.45 -7.67 0.64
C GLY A 61 8.96 -8.64 -0.42
N ALA A 62 8.07 -9.45 -0.98
CA ALA A 62 8.39 -10.42 -2.03
C ALA A 62 8.91 -9.80 -3.33
N LEU A 63 8.59 -8.53 -3.62
CA LEU A 63 9.15 -7.83 -4.79
C LEU A 63 10.67 -7.67 -4.72
N PHE A 64 11.24 -7.66 -3.51
CA PHE A 64 12.68 -7.51 -3.30
C PHE A 64 13.42 -8.85 -3.19
N SER A 65 12.70 -9.98 -3.18
CA SER A 65 13.32 -11.29 -3.13
C SER A 65 13.95 -11.68 -4.47
N THR A 66 15.06 -12.41 -4.42
CA THR A 66 15.64 -13.08 -5.59
C THR A 66 15.19 -14.54 -5.72
N VAL A 67 14.49 -15.08 -4.72
CA VAL A 67 14.05 -16.49 -4.65
C VAL A 67 12.67 -16.63 -5.26
N GLN A 68 12.51 -17.56 -6.20
CA GLN A 68 11.25 -17.73 -6.94
C GLN A 68 10.07 -18.17 -6.05
N GLU A 69 10.34 -19.01 -5.04
CA GLU A 69 9.35 -19.44 -4.05
C GLU A 69 8.77 -18.25 -3.27
N GLU A 70 9.64 -17.37 -2.78
CA GLU A 70 9.25 -16.15 -2.06
C GLU A 70 8.45 -15.18 -2.95
N LYS A 71 8.82 -15.06 -4.23
CA LYS A 71 8.04 -14.28 -5.21
C LYS A 71 6.66 -14.86 -5.46
N ASN A 72 6.54 -16.18 -5.55
CA ASN A 72 5.25 -16.85 -5.74
C ASN A 72 4.36 -16.67 -4.51
N ALA A 73 4.92 -16.87 -3.31
CA ALA A 73 4.21 -16.59 -2.06
C ALA A 73 3.72 -15.14 -1.98
N GLY A 74 4.50 -14.18 -2.50
CA GLY A 74 4.07 -12.78 -2.60
C GLY A 74 2.84 -12.53 -3.48
N LYS A 75 2.53 -13.43 -4.42
CA LYS A 75 1.27 -13.39 -5.18
C LYS A 75 0.14 -14.01 -4.37
N ASP A 76 0.40 -15.14 -3.72
CA ASP A 76 -0.59 -15.80 -2.86
C ASP A 76 -1.08 -14.86 -1.73
N PHE A 77 -0.15 -14.10 -1.10
CA PHE A 77 -0.51 -13.10 -0.09
C PHE A 77 -1.29 -11.90 -0.65
N GLU A 78 -1.00 -11.49 -1.88
CA GLU A 78 -1.76 -10.43 -2.57
C GLU A 78 -3.19 -10.91 -2.86
N GLU A 79 -3.37 -12.10 -3.43
CA GLU A 79 -4.69 -12.66 -3.69
C GLU A 79 -5.52 -12.79 -2.40
N CYS A 80 -4.89 -13.23 -1.31
CA CYS A 80 -5.54 -13.29 0.01
C CYS A 80 -5.94 -11.89 0.53
N MET A 81 -5.07 -10.89 0.33
CA MET A 81 -5.34 -9.51 0.72
C MET A 81 -6.49 -8.93 -0.11
N ASP A 82 -6.49 -9.12 -1.42
CA ASP A 82 -7.51 -8.60 -2.33
C ASP A 82 -8.91 -9.09 -1.94
N MET A 83 -9.02 -10.41 -1.71
CA MET A 83 -10.27 -11.06 -1.29
C MET A 83 -10.82 -10.51 0.04
N ASN A 84 -9.94 -10.12 0.97
CA ASN A 84 -10.33 -9.67 2.31
C ASN A 84 -10.39 -8.13 2.45
N SER A 85 -9.87 -7.38 1.49
CA SER A 85 -9.71 -5.91 1.54
C SER A 85 -11.05 -5.19 1.77
N VAL A 86 -12.08 -5.51 0.98
CA VAL A 86 -13.41 -4.91 1.08
C VAL A 86 -14.07 -5.25 2.42
N LYS A 87 -13.91 -6.49 2.89
CA LYS A 87 -14.44 -6.94 4.18
C LYS A 87 -13.79 -6.16 5.31
N ALA A 88 -12.46 -6.02 5.32
CA ALA A 88 -11.73 -5.26 6.32
C ALA A 88 -12.15 -3.78 6.34
N CYS A 89 -12.34 -3.15 5.17
CA CYS A 89 -12.85 -1.78 5.08
C CYS A 89 -14.24 -1.60 5.70
N ARG A 90 -15.11 -2.60 5.53
CA ARG A 90 -16.50 -2.53 5.98
C ARG A 90 -16.68 -2.88 7.45
N GLU A 91 -16.01 -3.94 7.90
CA GLU A 91 -16.21 -4.51 9.23
C GLU A 91 -15.30 -3.88 10.29
N GLN A 92 -14.10 -3.43 9.90
CA GLN A 92 -13.10 -2.93 10.84
C GLN A 92 -12.27 -1.77 10.26
N PRO A 93 -12.90 -0.63 9.91
CA PRO A 93 -12.18 0.53 9.42
C PRO A 93 -11.17 1.02 10.47
N SER A 94 -9.89 0.97 10.13
CA SER A 94 -8.80 1.30 11.06
C SER A 94 -7.56 1.81 10.33
N LEU A 95 -6.57 2.30 11.08
CA LEU A 95 -5.28 2.73 10.53
C LEU A 95 -4.56 1.58 9.82
N HIS A 96 -4.64 0.36 10.37
CA HIS A 96 -4.02 -0.82 9.76
C HIS A 96 -4.59 -1.11 8.37
N VAL A 97 -5.89 -0.89 8.15
CA VAL A 97 -6.50 -1.04 6.82
C VAL A 97 -5.97 0.01 5.84
N VAL A 98 -5.86 1.28 6.26
CA VAL A 98 -5.28 2.34 5.42
C VAL A 98 -3.82 2.06 5.08
N GLN A 99 -3.04 1.58 6.06
CA GLN A 99 -1.65 1.18 5.86
C GLN A 99 -1.54 0.02 4.87
N ALA A 100 -2.33 -1.04 5.05
CA ALA A 100 -2.35 -2.21 4.18
C ALA A 100 -2.68 -1.85 2.73
N LEU A 101 -3.74 -1.06 2.53
CA LEU A 101 -4.16 -0.58 1.22
C LEU A 101 -3.10 0.33 0.56
N SER A 102 -2.39 1.13 1.35
CA SER A 102 -1.30 1.99 0.84
C SER A 102 -0.09 1.17 0.42
N ILE A 103 0.27 0.12 1.18
CA ILE A 103 1.38 -0.79 0.88
C ILE A 103 1.10 -1.55 -0.41
N ILE A 104 -0.09 -2.13 -0.55
CA ILE A 104 -0.43 -2.86 -1.77
C ILE A 104 -0.60 -1.93 -2.98
N ALA A 105 -1.17 -0.73 -2.80
CA ALA A 105 -1.21 0.26 -3.88
C ALA A 105 0.19 0.56 -4.41
N TRP A 106 1.17 0.73 -3.52
CA TRP A 106 2.57 0.90 -3.92
C TRP A 106 3.13 -0.30 -4.69
N ARG A 107 2.81 -1.53 -4.25
CA ARG A 107 3.21 -2.76 -4.96
C ARG A 107 2.65 -2.78 -6.38
N GLU A 108 1.35 -2.53 -6.53
CA GLU A 108 0.68 -2.51 -7.83
C GLU A 108 1.24 -1.43 -8.76
N LEU A 109 1.53 -0.24 -8.24
CA LEU A 109 2.22 0.81 -9.02
C LEU A 109 3.60 0.36 -9.49
N SER A 110 4.36 -0.31 -8.62
CA SER A 110 5.71 -0.81 -8.93
C SER A 110 5.71 -1.91 -10.00
N GLN A 111 4.57 -2.57 -10.20
CA GLN A 111 4.37 -3.59 -11.25
C GLN A 111 3.57 -3.04 -12.45
N GLU A 112 3.36 -1.72 -12.53
CA GLU A 112 2.60 -1.03 -13.59
C GLU A 112 1.10 -1.41 -13.66
N HIS A 113 0.57 -2.04 -12.61
CA HIS A 113 -0.84 -2.40 -12.47
C HIS A 113 -1.69 -1.20 -11.99
N ASN A 114 -1.69 -0.14 -12.79
CA ASN A 114 -2.29 1.16 -12.45
C ASN A 114 -3.77 1.09 -12.04
N ILE A 115 -4.56 0.20 -12.65
CA ILE A 115 -5.99 0.05 -12.34
C ILE A 115 -6.16 -0.51 -10.92
N CYS A 116 -5.44 -1.58 -10.58
CA CYS A 116 -5.47 -2.19 -9.25
C CYS A 116 -5.00 -1.19 -8.19
N ALA A 117 -3.90 -0.49 -8.45
CA ALA A 117 -3.42 0.58 -7.59
C ALA A 117 -4.50 1.65 -7.32
N SER A 118 -5.21 2.10 -8.37
CA SER A 118 -6.26 3.12 -8.24
C SER A 118 -7.43 2.65 -7.37
N ILE A 119 -7.77 1.36 -7.38
CA ILE A 119 -8.83 0.79 -6.53
C ILE A 119 -8.40 0.90 -5.05
N TYR A 120 -7.21 0.41 -4.72
CA TYR A 120 -6.71 0.44 -3.35
C TYR A 120 -6.49 1.85 -2.82
N ILE A 121 -5.99 2.78 -3.65
CA ILE A 121 -5.87 4.20 -3.31
C ILE A 121 -7.25 4.81 -3.02
N SER A 122 -8.26 4.50 -3.82
CA SER A 122 -9.62 5.02 -3.61
C SER A 122 -10.22 4.51 -2.29
N MET A 123 -10.02 3.22 -1.98
CA MET A 123 -10.46 2.62 -0.71
C MET A 123 -9.72 3.25 0.48
N ALA A 124 -8.40 3.39 0.38
CA ALA A 124 -7.58 4.02 1.42
C ALA A 124 -7.97 5.48 1.65
N GLY A 125 -8.24 6.23 0.57
CA GLY A 125 -8.68 7.62 0.64
C GLY A 125 -10.05 7.76 1.32
N GLY A 126 -11.02 6.93 0.95
CA GLY A 126 -12.33 6.89 1.61
C GLY A 126 -12.22 6.66 3.12
N LEU A 127 -11.37 5.71 3.53
CA LEU A 127 -11.12 5.39 4.93
C LEU A 127 -10.31 6.49 5.66
N ALA A 128 -9.29 7.06 5.03
CA ALA A 128 -8.50 8.13 5.61
C ALA A 128 -9.37 9.37 5.89
N MET A 129 -10.35 9.64 5.02
CA MET A 129 -11.32 10.70 5.22
C MET A 129 -12.32 10.36 6.32
N SER A 130 -12.91 9.15 6.31
CA SER A 130 -13.91 8.75 7.32
C SER A 130 -13.33 8.66 8.74
N LEU A 131 -12.07 8.25 8.88
CA LEU A 131 -11.33 8.21 10.15
C LEU A 131 -10.82 9.60 10.60
N GLY A 132 -11.05 10.64 9.79
CA GLY A 132 -10.66 12.01 10.10
C GLY A 132 -9.15 12.25 10.07
N LEU A 133 -8.37 11.42 9.35
CA LEU A 133 -6.90 11.49 9.38
C LEU A 133 -6.35 12.82 8.83
N HIS A 134 -7.09 13.41 7.89
CA HIS A 134 -6.80 14.70 7.28
C HIS A 134 -6.95 15.89 8.26
N ALA A 135 -7.74 15.76 9.33
CA ALA A 135 -8.09 16.86 10.23
C ALA A 135 -7.27 16.89 11.54
N ILE A 136 -6.32 15.96 11.70
CA ILE A 136 -5.61 15.74 12.98
C ILE A 136 -4.76 16.95 13.38
N GLY A 137 -4.16 17.65 12.42
CA GLY A 137 -3.38 18.86 12.69
C GLY A 137 -4.20 19.98 13.33
N LEU A 138 -5.53 20.00 13.14
CA LEU A 138 -6.42 21.02 13.70
C LEU A 138 -6.69 20.79 15.20
N GLY A 139 -6.75 19.52 15.63
CA GLY A 139 -7.00 19.15 17.03
C GLY A 139 -5.80 19.41 17.94
N ALA A 140 -4.58 19.36 17.41
CA ALA A 140 -3.35 19.68 18.14
C ALA A 140 -3.25 21.18 18.51
N LEU A 141 -3.86 22.07 17.72
CA LEU A 141 -3.91 23.51 18.00
C LEU A 141 -4.91 23.88 19.11
N SER A 142 -5.78 22.95 19.52
CA SER A 142 -6.94 23.23 20.39
C SER A 142 -6.87 22.60 21.79
N LYS A 143 -5.88 21.75 22.12
CA LYS A 143 -5.90 20.96 23.36
C LYS A 143 -4.74 21.30 24.32
N SER A 144 -5.10 21.49 25.59
CA SER A 144 -4.23 21.79 26.74
C SER A 144 -3.74 20.51 27.45
N ASP A 145 -2.42 20.29 27.38
CA ASP A 145 -1.42 19.67 28.26
C ASP A 145 -1.58 18.40 29.12
N THR A 146 -2.75 17.81 29.38
CA THR A 146 -2.80 16.82 30.51
C THR A 146 -2.77 15.32 30.16
N SER A 147 -2.55 14.92 28.90
CA SER A 147 -2.38 13.51 28.52
C SER A 147 -1.47 13.32 27.31
N LYS A 148 -0.35 14.05 27.28
CA LYS A 148 0.50 14.29 26.11
C LYS A 148 1.05 13.03 25.41
N ILE A 149 1.67 12.09 26.13
CA ILE A 149 2.53 11.06 25.48
C ILE A 149 1.77 10.02 24.63
N LEU A 150 0.68 9.43 25.15
CA LEU A 150 -0.08 8.40 24.39
C LEU A 150 -0.86 9.03 23.23
N LEU A 151 -1.36 10.26 23.43
CA LEU A 151 -1.99 11.03 22.36
C LEU A 151 -0.99 11.46 21.30
N GLU A 152 0.23 11.83 21.69
CA GLU A 152 1.31 12.17 20.77
C GLU A 152 1.68 10.98 19.88
N GLN A 153 1.82 9.77 20.45
CA GLN A 153 2.13 8.57 19.67
C GLN A 153 0.97 8.16 18.74
N GLU A 154 -0.28 8.21 19.22
CA GLU A 154 -1.44 7.93 18.37
C GLU A 154 -1.57 8.96 17.24
N GLN A 155 -1.36 10.24 17.55
CA GLN A 155 -1.38 11.33 16.56
C GLN A 155 -0.26 11.16 15.54
N GLU A 156 0.95 10.81 15.97
CA GLU A 156 2.08 10.56 15.08
C GLU A 156 1.77 9.40 14.12
N ASN A 157 1.23 8.29 14.64
CA ASN A 157 0.86 7.14 13.82
C ASN A 157 -0.21 7.49 12.78
N ARG A 158 -1.22 8.26 13.19
CA ARG A 158 -2.29 8.70 12.28
C ARG A 158 -1.76 9.68 11.22
N LEU A 159 -0.92 10.63 11.59
CA LEU A 159 -0.28 11.59 10.67
C LEU A 159 0.63 10.86 9.68
N ARG A 160 1.45 9.93 10.17
CA ARG A 160 2.32 9.09 9.34
C ARG A 160 1.51 8.31 8.32
N THR A 161 0.48 7.59 8.76
CA THR A 161 -0.40 6.84 7.87
C THR A 161 -1.04 7.74 6.82
N PHE A 162 -1.53 8.93 7.20
CA PHE A 162 -2.09 9.89 6.27
C PHE A 162 -1.07 10.35 5.21
N TRP A 163 0.14 10.73 5.63
CA TRP A 163 1.16 11.23 4.73
C TRP A 163 1.74 10.14 3.83
N SER A 164 1.93 8.92 4.34
CA SER A 164 2.34 7.76 3.54
C SER A 164 1.28 7.43 2.48
N PHE A 165 0.00 7.38 2.85
CA PHE A 165 -1.10 7.23 1.89
C PHE A 165 -1.10 8.34 0.84
N PHE A 166 -1.07 9.61 1.28
CA PHE A 166 -1.13 10.77 0.39
C PHE A 166 0.04 10.83 -0.58
N PHE A 167 1.23 10.40 -0.15
CA PHE A 167 2.39 10.28 -1.02
C PHE A 167 2.13 9.28 -2.16
N ILE A 168 1.56 8.11 -1.86
CA ILE A 168 1.22 7.10 -2.88
C ILE A 168 0.16 7.61 -3.85
N ASP A 169 -0.87 8.29 -3.35
CA ASP A 169 -1.89 8.94 -4.17
C ASP A 169 -1.26 9.92 -5.17
N ARG A 170 -0.34 10.78 -4.70
CA ARG A 170 0.38 11.73 -5.56
C ARG A 170 1.30 11.06 -6.57
N CYS A 171 1.98 9.98 -6.20
CA CYS A 171 2.78 9.19 -7.12
C CYS A 171 1.91 8.63 -8.25
N HIS A 172 0.75 8.04 -7.94
CA HIS A 172 -0.18 7.53 -8.96
C HIS A 172 -0.60 8.61 -9.96
N TYR A 173 -0.99 9.80 -9.50
CA TYR A 173 -1.35 10.90 -10.40
C TYR A 173 -0.19 11.36 -11.29
N ALA A 174 1.04 11.44 -10.74
CA ALA A 174 2.22 11.81 -11.52
C ALA A 174 2.51 10.78 -12.63
N TRP A 175 2.43 9.48 -12.32
CA TRP A 175 2.56 8.39 -13.29
C TRP A 175 1.49 8.46 -14.39
N TYR A 176 0.23 8.70 -14.01
CA TYR A 176 -0.87 8.84 -14.95
C TYR A 176 -0.68 10.02 -15.92
N GLN A 177 -0.23 11.18 -15.41
CA GLN A 177 0.05 12.36 -16.23
C GLN A 177 1.22 12.15 -17.21
N LEU A 178 2.31 11.52 -16.76
CA LEU A 178 3.45 11.18 -17.63
C LEU A 178 3.03 10.26 -18.76
N ARG A 179 2.24 9.22 -18.47
CA ARG A 179 1.75 8.28 -19.47
C ARG A 179 0.87 8.95 -20.51
N ASN A 180 -0.07 9.79 -20.08
CA ASN A 180 -0.96 10.51 -21.01
C ASN A 180 -0.18 11.51 -21.89
N SER A 181 0.84 12.15 -21.33
CA SER A 181 1.74 13.04 -22.07
C SER A 181 2.54 12.27 -23.13
N MET A 182 3.08 11.10 -22.78
CA MET A 182 3.79 10.24 -23.74
C MET A 182 2.86 9.69 -24.83
N ALA A 183 1.63 9.31 -24.49
CA ALA A 183 0.63 8.87 -25.46
C ALA A 183 0.24 10.00 -26.43
N SER A 184 0.11 11.23 -25.93
CA SER A 184 -0.13 12.43 -26.76
C SER A 184 1.05 12.75 -27.69
N CYS A 185 2.29 12.61 -27.22
CA CYS A 185 3.48 12.76 -28.05
C CYS A 185 3.61 11.66 -29.12
N ALA A 186 3.22 10.42 -28.79
CA ALA A 186 3.24 9.30 -29.74
C ALA A 186 2.18 9.47 -30.85
N SER A 187 0.99 10.00 -30.51
CA SER A 187 -0.07 10.27 -31.49
C SER A 187 0.22 11.47 -32.40
N THR A 188 0.95 12.47 -31.92
CA THR A 188 1.42 13.61 -32.74
C THR A 188 2.56 13.20 -33.69
N ASN A 189 3.46 12.31 -33.26
CA ASN A 189 4.52 11.80 -34.13
C ASN A 189 4.01 10.82 -35.21
N SER A 190 2.94 10.07 -34.96
CA SER A 190 2.32 9.21 -35.98
C SER A 190 1.52 10.00 -37.03
N THR A 191 1.00 11.18 -36.69
CA THR A 191 0.38 12.08 -37.69
C THR A 191 1.42 12.79 -38.57
N LEU A 192 2.59 13.15 -38.01
CA LEU A 192 3.68 13.76 -38.77
C LEU A 192 4.38 12.79 -39.73
N SER A 193 4.41 11.48 -39.44
CA SER A 193 5.03 10.47 -40.33
C SER A 193 4.14 10.06 -41.50
N ILE A 194 2.82 10.20 -41.38
CA ILE A 194 1.86 9.99 -42.48
C ILE A 194 1.90 11.16 -43.48
N GLY A 195 2.23 12.37 -43.04
CA GLY A 195 2.31 13.56 -43.89
C GLY A 195 3.56 13.70 -44.77
N ARG A 196 4.56 12.80 -44.65
CA ARG A 196 5.83 12.86 -45.44
C ARG A 196 5.93 11.86 -46.59
N ARG A 197 4.87 11.09 -46.91
CA ARG A 197 4.88 10.07 -47.98
C ARG A 197 4.12 10.43 -49.27
N SER A 198 3.67 11.67 -49.43
CA SER A 198 3.13 12.17 -50.71
C SER A 198 3.88 13.42 -51.11
N LEU A 199 5.02 13.28 -51.79
CA LEU A 199 5.63 14.30 -52.66
C LEU A 199 6.86 13.65 -53.36
N THR A 200 6.60 12.73 -54.29
CA THR A 200 7.47 12.38 -55.44
C THR A 200 6.60 11.79 -56.52
#